data_AF-A0A7V4QCJ0-F1
#
_entry.id   AF-A0A7V4QCJ0-F1
#
_cell.length_a   1.000
_cell.length_b   1.000
_cell.length_c   1.000
_cell.angle_alpha   90.00
_cell.angle_beta   90.00
_cell.angle_gamma   90.00
#
_symmetry.space_group_name_H-M   'P 1'
#
loop_
_entity.id
_entity.type
_entity.pdbx_description
1 polymer ?
#
loop_
_entity_poly.entity_id
_entity_poly.type
_entity_poly.pdbx_seq_one_letter_code
_entity_poly.pdbx_strand_id
1 'polypeptide(L)'
;MPQNLANELLFCYIKDGTLFFVTKNRSMVFELNYKLKSLKEALLFLAQHGDFEDFKNFQEIKVFATRYETTFVTRQNTQVGYMENERAVGNFKNSTSDDKLSSIFEEIRKLIKNH
;
A
#
# COMPACT_ATOMS: atom_id res chain seq x y z
N MET A 1 -10.52 5.39 -15.77
CA MET A 1 -10.84 4.45 -14.68
C MET A 1 -12.23 4.78 -14.17
N PRO A 2 -13.20 3.85 -14.09
CA PRO A 2 -14.51 4.19 -13.56
C PRO A 2 -14.37 4.54 -12.07
N GLN A 3 -15.03 5.63 -11.63
CA GLN A 3 -14.95 6.18 -10.26
C GLN A 3 -15.26 5.17 -9.13
N ASN A 4 -15.82 4.01 -9.45
CA ASN A 4 -16.24 2.99 -8.49
C ASN A 4 -15.17 1.94 -8.17
N LEU A 5 -14.07 1.84 -8.94
CA LEU A 5 -13.10 0.76 -8.77
C LEU A 5 -12.40 0.81 -7.39
N ALA A 6 -11.96 2.00 -6.99
CA ALA A 6 -11.26 2.21 -5.72
C ALA A 6 -12.17 1.98 -4.50
N ASN A 7 -13.47 2.24 -4.64
CA ASN A 7 -14.44 2.02 -3.57
C ASN A 7 -14.80 0.54 -3.41
N GLU A 8 -14.69 -0.24 -4.48
CA GLU A 8 -15.03 -1.67 -4.51
C GLU A 8 -13.84 -2.58 -4.24
N LEU A 9 -12.61 -2.11 -4.43
CA LEU A 9 -11.40 -2.83 -4.07
C LEU A 9 -11.10 -2.67 -2.58
N LEU A 10 -10.86 -3.78 -1.88
CA LEU A 10 -10.50 -3.78 -0.47
C LEU A 10 -9.00 -3.78 -0.28
N PHE A 11 -8.34 -4.77 -0.85
CA PHE A 11 -6.89 -4.88 -0.86
C PHE A 11 -6.47 -5.84 -1.97
N CYS A 12 -5.18 -5.79 -2.28
CA CYS A 12 -4.54 -6.77 -3.15
C CYS A 12 -3.24 -7.24 -2.51
N TYR A 13 -2.81 -8.45 -2.86
CA TYR A 13 -1.56 -9.02 -2.37
C TYR A 13 -1.05 -10.08 -3.34
N ILE A 14 0.26 -10.34 -3.29
CA ILE A 14 0.90 -11.37 -4.09
C ILE A 14 1.30 -12.52 -3.16
N LYS A 15 0.96 -13.76 -3.55
CA LYS A 15 1.39 -14.97 -2.87
C LYS A 15 1.60 -16.08 -3.89
N ASP A 16 2.74 -16.78 -3.80
CA ASP A 16 3.10 -17.91 -4.67
C ASP A 16 2.96 -17.58 -6.17
N GLY A 17 3.39 -16.38 -6.58
CA GLY A 17 3.28 -15.90 -7.96
C GLY A 17 1.85 -15.58 -8.41
N THR A 18 0.86 -15.60 -7.53
CA THR A 18 -0.52 -15.22 -7.83
C THR A 18 -0.84 -13.85 -7.23
N LEU A 19 -1.34 -12.93 -8.05
CA LEU A 19 -1.87 -11.64 -7.62
C LEU A 19 -3.36 -11.78 -7.28
N PHE A 20 -3.69 -11.51 -6.02
CA PHE A 20 -5.04 -11.62 -5.50
C PHE A 20 -5.67 -10.23 -5.38
N PHE A 21 -6.87 -10.07 -5.95
CA PHE A 21 -7.73 -8.91 -5.74
C PHE A 21 -8.92 -9.27 -4.89
N VAL A 22 -9.09 -8.54 -3.79
CA VAL A 22 -10.21 -8.72 -2.87
C VAL A 22 -11.18 -7.56 -3.06
N THR A 23 -12.44 -7.88 -3.37
CA THR A 23 -13.49 -6.88 -3.61
C THR A 23 -14.58 -6.93 -2.56
N LYS A 24 -15.31 -5.82 -2.40
CA LYS A 24 -16.50 -5.73 -1.55
C LYS A 24 -17.63 -6.57 -2.10
N ASN A 25 -17.99 -6.34 -3.37
CA ASN A 25 -19.16 -6.93 -3.98
C ASN A 25 -18.80 -7.97 -5.06
N ARG A 26 -19.69 -8.95 -5.25
CA ARG A 26 -19.55 -9.98 -6.31
C ARG A 26 -19.64 -9.39 -7.72
N SER A 27 -20.39 -8.32 -7.92
CA SER A 27 -20.48 -7.63 -9.22
C SER A 27 -19.11 -7.15 -9.69
N MET A 28 -18.27 -6.71 -8.75
CA MET A 28 -16.90 -6.29 -9.04
C MET A 28 -15.99 -7.46 -9.45
N VAL A 29 -16.21 -8.63 -8.84
CA VAL A 29 -15.51 -9.87 -9.26
C VAL A 29 -15.82 -10.18 -10.72
N PHE A 30 -17.07 -10.02 -11.13
CA PHE A 30 -17.48 -10.25 -12.51
C PHE A 30 -16.81 -9.26 -13.48
N GLU A 31 -16.83 -7.96 -13.18
CA GLU A 31 -16.17 -6.95 -14.02
C GLU A 31 -14.66 -7.18 -14.17
N LEU A 32 -13.97 -7.45 -13.05
CA LEU A 32 -12.53 -7.68 -13.07
C LEU A 32 -12.17 -8.98 -13.78
N ASN A 33 -12.96 -10.05 -13.60
CA ASN A 33 -12.76 -11.29 -14.36
C ASN A 33 -13.01 -11.10 -15.85
N TYR A 34 -14.02 -10.32 -16.23
CA TYR A 34 -14.27 -10.01 -17.65
C TYR A 34 -13.11 -9.24 -18.29
N LYS A 35 -12.45 -8.36 -17.52
CA LYS A 35 -11.32 -7.53 -17.98
C LYS A 35 -9.96 -8.12 -17.62
N LEU A 36 -9.89 -9.37 -17.17
CA LEU A 36 -8.69 -9.93 -16.52
C LEU A 36 -7.46 -9.95 -17.44
N LYS A 37 -7.66 -10.22 -18.73
CA LYS A 37 -6.58 -10.19 -19.73
C LYS A 37 -5.99 -8.78 -19.87
N SER A 38 -6.83 -7.78 -20.11
CA SER A 38 -6.40 -6.39 -20.24
C SER A 38 -5.79 -5.85 -18.94
N LEU A 39 -6.33 -6.27 -17.79
CA LEU A 39 -5.76 -5.95 -16.48
C LEU A 39 -4.34 -6.51 -16.34
N LYS A 40 -4.13 -7.78 -16.71
CA LYS A 40 -2.81 -8.43 -16.68
C LYS A 40 -1.81 -7.71 -17.58
N GLU A 41 -2.19 -7.39 -18.80
CA GLU A 41 -1.33 -6.67 -19.76
C GLU A 41 -0.96 -5.27 -19.23
N ALA A 42 -1.93 -4.52 -18.70
CA ALA A 42 -1.68 -3.20 -18.13
C ALA A 42 -0.76 -3.26 -16.90
N LEU A 43 -0.95 -4.24 -16.01
CA LEU A 43 -0.11 -4.42 -14.82
C LEU A 43 1.32 -4.82 -15.18
N LEU A 44 1.50 -5.70 -16.17
CA LEU A 44 2.83 -6.07 -16.66
C LEU A 44 3.53 -4.89 -17.31
N PHE A 45 2.81 -4.09 -18.11
CA PHE A 45 3.35 -2.86 -18.69
C PHE A 45 3.82 -1.88 -17.59
N LEU A 46 3.00 -1.66 -16.56
CA LEU A 46 3.36 -0.79 -15.43
C LEU A 46 4.52 -1.35 -14.61
N ALA A 47 4.61 -2.67 -14.44
CA ALA A 47 5.71 -3.31 -13.72
C ALA A 47 7.05 -3.24 -14.50
N GLN A 48 7.00 -3.21 -15.84
CA GLN A 48 8.18 -3.09 -16.70
C GLN A 48 8.67 -1.65 -16.82
N HIS A 49 7.78 -0.66 -16.75
CA HIS A 49 8.09 0.74 -17.03
C HIS A 49 7.98 1.68 -15.81
N GLY A 50 7.63 1.15 -14.64
CA GLY A 50 7.54 1.92 -13.38
C GLY A 50 8.29 1.26 -12.22
N ASP A 51 8.27 1.91 -11.06
CA ASP A 51 8.93 1.45 -9.81
C ASP A 51 8.10 0.39 -9.04
N PHE A 52 7.43 -0.50 -9.77
CA PHE A 52 6.57 -1.54 -9.18
C PHE A 52 7.25 -2.92 -9.25
N GLU A 53 8.38 -3.07 -8.55
CA GLU A 53 9.19 -4.31 -8.56
C GLU A 53 8.39 -5.55 -8.15
N ASP A 54 7.51 -5.41 -7.16
CA ASP A 54 6.69 -6.51 -6.63
C ASP A 54 5.78 -7.13 -7.70
N PHE A 55 5.39 -6.34 -8.71
CA PHE A 55 4.49 -6.76 -9.78
C PHE A 55 5.23 -7.37 -10.99
N LYS A 56 6.57 -7.44 -10.98
CA LYS A 56 7.33 -7.98 -12.12
C LYS A 56 7.14 -9.49 -12.34
N ASN A 57 6.75 -10.22 -11.29
CA ASN A 57 6.84 -11.69 -11.28
C ASN A 57 5.51 -12.43 -11.00
N PHE A 58 4.34 -11.76 -11.06
CA PHE A 58 3.08 -12.48 -10.93
C PHE A 58 2.74 -13.24 -12.23
N GLN A 59 2.34 -14.49 -12.09
CA GLN A 59 1.99 -15.40 -13.20
C GLN A 59 0.48 -15.44 -13.43
N GLU A 60 -0.29 -15.36 -12.35
CA GLU A 60 -1.74 -15.52 -12.35
C GLU A 60 -2.42 -14.36 -11.60
N ILE A 61 -3.66 -14.03 -11.98
CA ILE A 61 -4.52 -13.10 -11.26
C ILE A 61 -5.76 -13.84 -10.79
N LYS A 62 -6.11 -13.71 -9.51
CA LYS A 62 -7.35 -14.24 -8.93
C LYS A 62 -8.14 -13.13 -8.27
N VAL A 63 -9.45 -13.14 -8.49
CA VAL A 63 -10.37 -12.13 -7.97
C VAL A 63 -11.44 -12.81 -7.14
N PHE A 64 -11.68 -12.30 -5.93
CA PHE A 64 -12.73 -12.81 -5.06
C PHE A 64 -13.39 -11.70 -4.26
N ALA A 65 -14.67 -11.90 -3.96
CA ALA A 65 -15.42 -11.03 -3.06
C ALA A 65 -15.26 -11.52 -1.63
N THR A 66 -15.17 -10.59 -0.68
CA THR A 66 -15.32 -10.93 0.74
C THR A 66 -16.72 -11.52 0.99
N ARG A 67 -16.80 -12.52 1.87
CA ARG A 67 -18.09 -13.09 2.32
C ARG A 67 -18.71 -12.25 3.44
N TYR A 68 -17.91 -11.45 4.13
CA TYR A 68 -18.35 -10.65 5.26
C TYR A 68 -18.91 -9.33 4.74
N GLU A 69 -20.11 -8.96 5.21
CA GLU A 69 -20.53 -7.56 5.27
C GLU A 69 -19.57 -6.87 6.23
N THR A 70 -18.41 -6.52 5.70
CA THR A 70 -17.49 -5.64 6.36
C THR A 70 -18.21 -4.32 6.53
N THR A 71 -18.69 -4.08 7.74
CA THR A 71 -18.83 -2.74 8.31
C THR A 71 -17.44 -2.13 8.35
N PHE A 72 -16.89 -1.82 7.17
CA PHE A 72 -15.90 -0.79 7.07
C PHE A 72 -16.65 0.45 7.54
N VAL A 73 -16.46 0.79 8.82
CA VAL A 73 -16.57 2.17 9.26
C VAL A 73 -15.93 2.95 8.13
N THR A 74 -16.72 3.75 7.42
CA THR A 74 -16.24 4.61 6.37
C THR A 74 -15.18 5.47 7.02
N ARG A 75 -13.93 5.01 7.03
CA ARG A 75 -12.77 5.87 7.24
C ARG A 75 -12.92 6.80 6.07
N GLN A 76 -13.46 7.98 6.36
CA GLN A 76 -13.57 9.06 5.41
C GLN A 76 -12.29 9.03 4.60
N ASN A 77 -12.47 8.97 3.28
CA ASN A 77 -11.45 8.90 2.27
C ASN A 77 -10.35 9.92 2.61
N THR A 78 -9.41 9.51 3.46
CA THR A 78 -8.28 10.32 3.83
C THR A 78 -7.44 10.09 2.62
N GLN A 79 -7.41 11.09 1.74
CA GLN A 79 -6.45 11.12 0.66
C GLN A 79 -5.14 10.62 1.26
N VAL A 80 -4.68 9.44 0.84
CA VAL A 80 -3.32 9.01 1.10
C VAL A 80 -2.47 9.86 0.15
N GLY A 81 -2.44 11.17 0.42
CA GLY A 81 -1.35 11.99 -0.05
C GLY A 81 -0.14 11.44 0.65
N TYR A 82 0.90 11.09 -0.12
CA TYR A 82 2.23 10.97 0.45
C TYR A 82 2.45 12.27 1.23
N MET A 83 2.37 12.21 2.56
CA MET A 83 2.66 13.37 3.39
C MET A 83 4.15 13.61 3.22
N GLU A 84 4.54 14.58 2.39
CA GLU A 84 5.93 15.06 2.29
C GLU A 84 6.52 15.47 3.66
N ASN A 85 5.66 15.59 4.68
CA ASN A 85 5.96 15.97 6.05
C ASN A 85 6.11 14.81 7.05
N GLU A 86 6.21 13.54 6.63
CA GLU A 86 6.52 12.41 7.54
C GLU A 86 7.99 12.40 8.05
N ARG A 87 8.65 13.57 8.11
CA ARG A 87 9.97 13.69 8.72
C ARG A 87 9.82 13.95 10.21
N ALA A 88 10.57 13.19 11.01
CA ALA A 88 10.68 13.47 12.44
C ALA A 88 11.21 14.91 12.65
N VAL A 89 10.72 15.62 13.67
CA VAL A 89 11.13 17.02 13.96
C VAL A 89 12.29 17.08 14.96
N GLY A 90 12.76 15.93 15.44
CA GLY A 90 13.86 15.86 16.42
C GLY A 90 13.52 16.43 17.80
N ASN A 91 12.25 16.66 18.10
CA ASN A 91 11.76 17.16 19.39
C ASN A 91 11.45 16.01 20.37
N PHE A 92 12.41 15.12 20.59
CA PHE A 92 12.33 14.05 21.59
C PHE A 92 13.38 14.26 22.67
N LYS A 93 13.12 13.80 23.91
CA LYS A 93 14.09 13.83 25.01
C LYS A 93 14.76 12.47 25.15
N ASN A 94 16.08 12.45 25.30
CA ASN A 94 16.82 11.24 25.60
C ASN A 94 16.85 11.03 27.12
N SER A 95 16.42 9.85 27.59
CA SER A 95 16.41 9.47 29.01
C SER A 95 17.30 8.28 29.32
N THR A 96 18.17 7.88 28.39
CA THR A 96 19.08 6.74 28.57
C THR A 96 20.20 7.08 29.55
N SER A 97 20.52 6.15 30.46
CA SER A 97 21.61 6.27 31.44
C SER A 97 22.97 5.76 30.94
N ASP A 98 23.00 5.08 29.79
CA ASP A 98 24.23 4.63 29.13
C ASP A 98 24.82 5.75 28.27
N ASP A 99 26.06 6.13 28.55
CA ASP A 99 26.72 7.28 27.91
C ASP A 99 26.97 7.09 26.41
N LYS A 100 27.22 5.85 25.96
CA LYS A 100 27.46 5.55 24.55
C LYS A 100 26.17 5.65 23.76
N LEU A 101 25.10 5.03 24.25
CA LEU A 101 23.78 5.14 23.64
C LEU A 101 23.26 6.58 23.69
N SER A 102 23.57 7.30 24.77
CA SER A 102 23.19 8.69 24.91
C SER A 102 23.75 9.55 23.79
N SER A 103 25.04 9.37 23.49
CA SER A 103 25.75 10.08 22.44
C SER A 103 25.16 9.80 21.05
N ILE A 104 24.85 8.54 20.74
CA ILE A 104 24.26 8.13 19.45
C ILE A 104 22.88 8.78 19.25
N PHE A 105 22.02 8.77 20.28
CA PHE A 105 20.69 9.39 20.17
C PHE A 105 20.75 10.91 20.00
N GLU A 106 21.72 11.58 20.60
CA GLU A 106 21.92 13.02 20.40
C GLU A 106 22.45 13.34 18.99
N GLU A 107 23.29 12.48 18.40
CA GLU A 107 23.72 12.61 17.01
C GLU A 107 22.54 12.45 16.04
N ILE A 108 21.72 11.42 16.23
CA ILE A 108 20.48 11.20 15.47
C ILE A 108 19.55 12.42 15.60
N ARG A 109 19.41 12.98 16.81
CA ARG A 109 18.58 14.18 17.01
C ARG A 109 19.10 15.38 16.20
N LYS A 110 20.42 15.61 16.18
CA LYS A 110 21.04 16.70 15.41
C LYS A 110 20.81 16.51 13.92
N LEU A 111 20.99 15.30 13.40
CA LEU A 111 20.76 14.97 11.99
C LEU A 111 19.31 15.26 11.59
N ILE A 112 18.35 14.89 12.44
CA ILE A 112 16.93 15.12 12.20
C ILE A 112 16.58 16.63 12.23
N LYS A 113 17.20 17.42 13.11
CA LYS A 113 16.94 18.87 13.21
C LYS A 113 17.56 19.73 12.11
N ASN A 114 18.63 19.24 11.47
CA ASN A 114 19.34 19.96 10.43
C ASN A 114 18.79 19.67 9.01
N HIS A 115 17.70 18.91 8.92
CA HIS A 115 17.09 18.41 7.68
C HIS A 115 15.68 18.95 7.45
#